data_AF-A0A7S2YVQ5-F1
#
_entry.id   AF-A0A7S2YVQ5-F1
#
_cell.length_a   1.000
_cell.length_b   1.000
_cell.length_c   1.000
_cell.angle_alpha   90.00
_cell.angle_beta   90.00
_cell.angle_gamma   90.00
#
_symmetry.space_group_name_H-M   'P 1'
#
loop_
_entity.id
_entity.type
_entity.pdbx_description
1 polymer ?
#
loop_
_entity_poly.entity_id
_entity_poly.type
_entity_poly.pdbx_seq_one_letter_code
_entity_poly.pdbx_strand_id
1 'polypeptide(L)'
;GTRLQDLCRHGAGGVHGGPIRAALVSNMQIDVEWFLAEFPDLIRCAQLIVCYQSEKRDDSLEQEVVRVRGGRANLLIRRPPLPIKYGTHHSKFFILVFDDKLRVIIHTANMTQEQMFKTQGAWWQDFRFKGPASPPSCRFEEDLLDYLGHYDVPRETEVWANMLRQMRRTDFSDARCLGLVASVPGYHRGANVHKYGHMKVRSLLEGREFDSCFESSPLVYQ
;
A
#
# COMPACT_ATOMS: atom_id res chain seq x y z
N GLY A 1 11.52 -9.65 -15.77
CA GLY A 1 11.10 -8.87 -14.59
C GLY A 1 10.35 -9.76 -13.64
N THR A 2 10.36 -9.44 -12.35
CA THR A 2 9.57 -10.15 -11.33
C THR A 2 8.10 -9.81 -11.49
N ARG A 3 7.21 -10.81 -11.47
CA ARG A 3 5.77 -10.52 -11.54
C ARG A 3 5.29 -9.98 -10.20
N LEU A 4 4.27 -9.14 -10.20
CA LEU A 4 3.70 -8.59 -8.96
C LEU A 4 3.20 -9.72 -8.03
N GLN A 5 2.66 -10.80 -8.60
CA GLN A 5 2.24 -12.02 -7.91
C GLN A 5 3.40 -12.68 -7.16
N ASP A 6 4.60 -12.68 -7.74
CA ASP A 6 5.79 -13.28 -7.11
C ASP A 6 6.23 -12.48 -5.87
N LEU A 7 5.95 -11.17 -5.84
CA LEU A 7 6.18 -10.32 -4.66
C LEU A 7 5.20 -10.59 -3.53
N CYS A 8 4.07 -11.26 -3.77
CA CYS A 8 3.16 -11.68 -2.70
C CYS A 8 3.66 -12.93 -1.96
N ARG A 9 4.65 -13.63 -2.50
CA ARG A 9 5.21 -14.85 -1.89
C ARG A 9 6.34 -14.52 -0.94
N HIS A 10 6.46 -15.25 0.16
CA HIS A 10 7.45 -14.98 1.22
C HIS A 10 8.89 -14.90 0.68
N GLY A 11 9.26 -15.75 -0.28
CA GLY A 11 10.53 -15.71 -1.00
C GLY A 11 10.36 -15.27 -2.46
N ALA A 12 10.63 -14.00 -2.76
CA ALA A 12 10.94 -13.59 -4.14
C ALA A 12 12.35 -14.14 -4.49
N GLY A 13 12.43 -15.44 -4.77
CA GLY A 13 13.69 -16.17 -4.93
C GLY A 13 13.61 -17.72 -4.86
N GLY A 14 12.41 -18.31 -4.80
CA GLY A 14 12.27 -19.77 -4.97
C GLY A 14 12.40 -20.64 -3.72
N VAL A 15 12.39 -20.07 -2.51
CA VAL A 15 12.29 -20.86 -1.27
C VAL A 15 11.01 -20.50 -0.55
N HIS A 16 10.17 -21.52 -0.32
CA HIS A 16 8.91 -21.42 0.41
C HIS A 16 9.14 -20.81 1.79
N GLY A 17 8.46 -19.70 2.06
CA GLY A 17 8.29 -19.20 3.41
C GLY A 17 6.82 -19.17 3.79
N GLY A 18 6.56 -18.76 5.04
CA GLY A 18 5.25 -18.88 5.67
C GLY A 18 4.11 -18.17 4.90
N PRO A 19 2.86 -18.60 5.12
CA PRO A 19 1.70 -18.02 4.45
C PRO A 19 1.51 -16.55 4.86
N ILE A 20 0.84 -15.78 4.00
CA ILE A 20 0.38 -14.44 4.33
C ILE A 20 -0.65 -14.55 5.46
N ARG A 21 -0.40 -13.89 6.58
CA ARG A 21 -1.29 -13.84 7.75
C ARG A 21 -2.33 -12.75 7.62
N ALA A 22 -1.94 -11.58 7.12
CA ALA A 22 -2.85 -10.50 6.81
C ALA A 22 -2.41 -9.76 5.55
N ALA A 23 -3.36 -9.30 4.75
CA ALA A 23 -3.11 -8.48 3.57
C ALA A 23 -3.98 -7.22 3.60
N LEU A 24 -3.38 -6.06 3.35
CA LEU A 24 -4.07 -4.85 2.93
C LEU A 24 -3.72 -4.57 1.48
N VAL A 25 -4.75 -4.56 0.64
CA VAL A 25 -4.67 -4.38 -0.79
C VAL A 25 -5.35 -3.07 -1.15
N SER A 26 -4.63 -2.15 -1.77
CA SER A 26 -5.17 -0.91 -2.32
C SER A 26 -5.04 -0.93 -3.84
N ASN A 27 -6.11 -0.60 -4.57
CA ASN A 27 -6.04 -0.42 -6.01
C ASN A 27 -7.17 0.48 -6.53
N MET A 28 -6.97 1.17 -7.65
CA MET A 28 -8.02 1.98 -8.26
C MET A 28 -9.08 1.11 -8.94
N GLN A 29 -8.63 0.12 -9.73
CA GLN A 29 -9.49 -0.75 -10.53
C GLN A 29 -9.12 -2.21 -10.29
N ILE A 30 -10.15 -3.03 -10.11
CA ILE A 30 -10.04 -4.46 -9.88
C ILE A 30 -11.01 -5.16 -10.82
N ASP A 31 -10.47 -5.99 -11.73
CA ASP A 31 -11.23 -7.04 -12.38
C ASP A 31 -11.32 -8.21 -11.39
N VAL A 32 -12.55 -8.56 -11.00
CA VAL A 32 -12.81 -9.51 -9.91
C VAL A 32 -12.31 -10.91 -10.27
N GLU A 33 -12.69 -11.43 -11.44
CA GLU A 33 -12.32 -12.78 -11.87
C GLU A 33 -10.80 -12.90 -12.01
N TRP A 34 -10.18 -11.91 -12.65
CA TRP A 34 -8.73 -11.87 -12.83
C TRP A 34 -7.99 -11.76 -11.48
N PHE A 35 -8.44 -10.89 -10.58
CA PHE A 35 -7.83 -10.73 -9.26
C PHE A 35 -7.88 -12.02 -8.44
N LEU A 36 -9.02 -12.70 -8.44
CA LEU A 36 -9.20 -13.98 -7.73
C LEU A 36 -8.29 -15.08 -8.30
N ALA A 37 -8.11 -15.12 -9.62
CA ALA A 37 -7.27 -16.10 -10.30
C ALA A 37 -5.77 -15.86 -10.07
N GLU A 38 -5.32 -14.60 -10.14
CA GLU A 38 -3.90 -14.25 -10.16
C GLU A 38 -3.30 -13.99 -8.78
N PHE A 39 -4.12 -13.65 -7.78
CA PHE A 39 -3.66 -13.40 -6.41
C PHE A 39 -4.27 -14.35 -5.36
N PRO A 40 -4.26 -15.67 -5.59
CA PRO A 40 -5.00 -16.59 -4.74
C PRO A 40 -4.45 -16.66 -3.30
N ASP A 41 -3.18 -16.31 -3.08
CA ASP A 41 -2.58 -16.23 -1.75
C ASP A 41 -3.07 -15.02 -0.95
N LEU A 42 -3.38 -13.90 -1.61
CA LEU A 42 -4.05 -12.76 -0.97
C LEU A 42 -5.48 -13.14 -0.60
N ILE A 43 -6.19 -13.84 -1.49
CA ILE A 43 -7.58 -14.24 -1.25
C ILE A 43 -7.70 -15.24 -0.12
N ARG A 44 -6.74 -16.16 0.05
CA ARG A 44 -6.76 -17.20 1.09
C ARG A 44 -6.14 -16.79 2.42
N CYS A 45 -5.52 -15.60 2.52
CA CYS A 45 -4.88 -15.19 3.76
C CYS A 45 -5.89 -15.07 4.93
N ALA A 46 -5.41 -15.22 6.16
CA ALA A 46 -6.30 -15.28 7.33
C ALA A 46 -7.10 -13.99 7.53
N GLN A 47 -6.55 -12.84 7.14
CA GLN A 47 -7.22 -11.54 7.19
C GLN A 47 -6.99 -10.74 5.91
N LEU A 48 -8.06 -10.34 5.23
CA LEU A 48 -7.98 -9.60 3.97
C LEU A 48 -8.70 -8.26 4.07
N ILE A 49 -8.00 -7.19 3.67
CA ILE A 49 -8.54 -5.85 3.51
C ILE A 49 -8.35 -5.45 2.05
N VAL A 50 -9.43 -5.10 1.36
CA VAL A 50 -9.37 -4.58 -0.01
C VAL A 50 -9.98 -3.19 -0.03
N CYS A 51 -9.17 -2.21 -0.42
CA CYS A 51 -9.58 -0.84 -0.61
C CYS A 51 -9.51 -0.48 -2.09
N TYR A 52 -10.65 -0.09 -2.66
CA TYR A 52 -10.73 0.19 -4.09
C TYR A 52 -11.76 1.27 -4.40
N GLN A 53 -11.65 1.90 -5.56
CA GLN A 53 -12.60 2.94 -5.95
C GLN A 53 -13.91 2.34 -6.48
N SER A 54 -13.83 1.60 -7.59
CA SER A 54 -14.95 1.19 -8.46
C SER A 54 -15.94 2.30 -8.80
N GLU A 55 -16.02 2.65 -10.09
CA GLU A 55 -16.97 3.63 -10.62
C GLU A 55 -18.43 3.20 -10.43
N LYS A 56 -18.68 1.89 -10.33
CA LYS A 56 -19.99 1.32 -10.03
C LYS A 56 -20.02 0.84 -8.58
N ARG A 57 -21.05 1.25 -7.83
CA ARG A 57 -21.45 0.57 -6.57
C ARG A 57 -22.08 -0.76 -6.94
N ASP A 58 -21.22 -1.72 -7.23
CA ASP A 58 -21.56 -3.11 -7.31
C ASP A 58 -20.75 -3.85 -6.24
N ASP A 59 -21.43 -4.74 -5.53
CA ASP A 59 -20.88 -5.57 -4.46
C ASP A 59 -20.30 -6.88 -5.03
N SER A 60 -20.21 -7.03 -6.35
CA SER A 60 -19.65 -8.19 -7.05
C SER A 60 -18.29 -8.63 -6.52
N LEU A 61 -17.36 -7.70 -6.28
CA LEU A 61 -16.07 -8.04 -5.66
C LEU A 61 -16.25 -8.70 -4.30
N GLU A 62 -17.12 -8.15 -3.46
CA GLU A 62 -17.34 -8.68 -2.12
C GLU A 62 -18.05 -10.02 -2.15
N GLN A 63 -19.09 -10.16 -2.95
CA GLN A 63 -19.83 -11.40 -3.12
C GLN A 63 -18.91 -12.54 -3.57
N GLU A 64 -18.07 -12.29 -4.58
CA GLU A 64 -17.15 -13.29 -5.11
C GLU A 64 -16.01 -13.62 -4.15
N VAL A 65 -15.42 -12.63 -3.48
CA VAL A 65 -14.39 -12.86 -2.45
C VAL A 65 -14.98 -13.67 -1.28
N VAL A 66 -16.19 -13.36 -0.83
CA VAL A 66 -16.89 -14.11 0.23
C VAL A 66 -17.18 -15.54 -0.22
N ARG A 67 -17.63 -15.73 -1.46
CA ARG A 67 -17.90 -17.05 -2.05
C ARG A 67 -16.63 -17.91 -2.07
N VAL A 68 -15.51 -17.36 -2.54
CA VAL A 68 -14.22 -18.08 -2.62
C VAL A 68 -13.63 -18.36 -1.23
N ARG A 69 -13.81 -17.44 -0.27
CA ARG A 69 -13.34 -17.60 1.12
C ARG A 69 -14.26 -18.47 1.99
N GLY A 70 -15.49 -18.75 1.54
CA GLY A 70 -16.50 -19.45 2.34
C GLY A 70 -17.08 -18.64 3.50
N GLY A 71 -16.92 -17.30 3.50
CA GLY A 71 -17.45 -16.43 4.56
C GLY A 71 -16.83 -15.04 4.63
N ARG A 72 -17.42 -14.19 5.50
CA ARG A 72 -17.01 -12.79 5.74
C ARG A 72 -16.03 -12.61 6.90
N ALA A 73 -15.64 -13.69 7.56
CA ALA A 73 -14.73 -13.60 8.71
C ALA A 73 -13.38 -12.98 8.28
N ASN A 74 -12.91 -12.01 9.06
CA ASN A 74 -11.66 -11.28 8.84
C ASN A 74 -11.54 -10.63 7.44
N LEU A 75 -12.67 -10.22 6.85
CA LEU A 75 -12.72 -9.53 5.57
C LEU A 75 -13.21 -8.09 5.75
N LEU A 76 -12.51 -7.14 5.15
CA LEU A 76 -12.95 -5.76 5.01
C LEU A 76 -12.81 -5.32 3.56
N ILE A 77 -13.92 -4.99 2.91
CA ILE A 77 -13.93 -4.38 1.58
C ILE A 77 -14.44 -2.94 1.72
N ARG A 78 -13.64 -1.98 1.27
CA ARG A 78 -13.88 -0.56 1.51
C ARG A 78 -13.63 0.28 0.27
N ARG A 79 -14.44 1.32 0.12
CA ARG A 79 -14.18 2.43 -0.78
C ARG A 79 -13.74 3.64 0.04
N PRO A 80 -12.49 4.11 -0.08
CA PRO A 80 -12.01 5.28 0.66
C PRO A 80 -12.83 6.54 0.32
N PRO A 81 -12.98 7.48 1.26
CA PRO A 81 -13.79 8.68 1.02
C PRO A 81 -13.17 9.59 -0.04
N LEU A 82 -14.01 10.09 -0.95
CA LEU A 82 -13.66 11.09 -1.96
C LEU A 82 -14.51 12.35 -1.77
N PRO A 83 -14.22 13.17 -0.74
CA PRO A 83 -15.07 14.30 -0.34
C PRO A 83 -15.00 15.50 -1.28
N ILE A 84 -14.03 15.53 -2.20
CA ILE A 84 -13.83 16.59 -3.19
C ILE A 84 -14.27 16.06 -4.56
N LYS A 85 -15.05 16.86 -5.30
CA LYS A 85 -15.51 16.51 -6.65
C LYS A 85 -14.33 16.16 -7.56
N TYR A 86 -14.56 15.18 -8.44
CA TYR A 86 -13.56 14.68 -9.40
C TYR A 86 -12.34 14.00 -8.75
N GLY A 87 -12.40 13.68 -7.45
CA GLY A 87 -11.37 12.91 -6.77
C GLY A 87 -11.32 11.45 -7.25
N THR A 88 -10.12 10.87 -7.20
CA THR A 88 -9.85 9.47 -7.55
C THR A 88 -8.95 8.84 -6.49
N HIS A 89 -9.33 7.67 -6.00
CA HIS A 89 -8.47 6.82 -5.19
C HIS A 89 -7.54 6.03 -6.13
N HIS A 90 -6.37 6.61 -6.41
CA HIS A 90 -5.43 6.08 -7.40
C HIS A 90 -4.35 5.16 -6.81
N SER A 91 -4.26 5.08 -5.48
CA SER A 91 -3.16 4.40 -4.78
C SER A 91 -3.19 2.89 -4.93
N LYS A 92 -2.02 2.34 -5.24
CA LYS A 92 -1.80 0.94 -5.58
C LYS A 92 -0.65 0.39 -4.76
N PHE A 93 -1.00 -0.38 -3.75
CA PHE A 93 -0.01 -0.95 -2.84
C PHE A 93 -0.55 -2.19 -2.16
N PHE A 94 0.36 -3.06 -1.74
CA PHE A 94 0.09 -4.16 -0.83
C PHE A 94 0.89 -3.98 0.46
N ILE A 95 0.25 -4.24 1.59
CA ILE A 95 0.91 -4.47 2.88
C ILE A 95 0.62 -5.91 3.28
N LEU A 96 1.66 -6.73 3.33
CA LEU A 96 1.56 -8.16 3.56
C LEU A 96 2.26 -8.53 4.85
N VAL A 97 1.53 -9.10 5.79
CA VAL A 97 2.05 -9.54 7.08
C VAL A 97 2.35 -11.04 7.02
N PHE A 98 3.57 -11.41 7.35
CA PHE A 98 4.04 -12.78 7.53
C PHE A 98 4.39 -13.01 9.01
N ASP A 99 4.81 -14.24 9.36
CA ASP A 99 5.16 -14.57 10.74
C ASP A 99 6.42 -13.85 11.25
N ASP A 100 7.35 -13.52 10.36
CA ASP A 100 8.69 -13.00 10.69
C ASP A 100 8.98 -11.60 10.13
N LYS A 101 8.04 -11.03 9.38
CA LYS A 101 8.20 -9.74 8.67
C LYS A 101 6.87 -9.15 8.20
N LEU A 102 6.93 -7.89 7.81
CA LEU A 102 5.91 -7.20 7.03
C LEU A 102 6.55 -6.72 5.72
N ARG A 103 5.89 -6.97 4.59
CA ARG A 103 6.29 -6.51 3.27
C ARG A 103 5.41 -5.34 2.83
N VAL A 104 6.04 -4.27 2.35
CA VAL A 104 5.35 -3.17 1.66
C VAL A 104 5.69 -3.26 0.17
N ILE A 105 4.67 -3.19 -0.68
CA ILE A 105 4.79 -3.12 -2.13
C ILE A 105 4.01 -1.91 -2.60
N ILE A 106 4.64 -0.97 -3.29
CA ILE A 106 3.99 0.17 -3.94
C ILE A 106 4.19 0.01 -5.45
N HIS A 107 3.12 -0.02 -6.23
CA HIS A 107 3.19 -0.33 -7.65
C HIS A 107 2.27 0.58 -8.48
N THR A 108 2.37 0.51 -9.82
CA THR A 108 1.60 1.38 -10.72
C THR A 108 0.43 0.69 -11.43
N ALA A 109 0.40 -0.65 -11.44
CA ALA A 109 -0.57 -1.43 -12.21
C ALA A 109 -1.96 -1.55 -11.54
N ASN A 110 -3.03 -1.37 -12.31
CA ASN A 110 -4.37 -1.81 -11.85
C ASN A 110 -4.44 -3.34 -11.83
N MET A 111 -5.36 -3.92 -11.05
CA MET A 111 -5.58 -5.36 -11.02
C MET A 111 -6.46 -5.81 -12.19
N THR A 112 -5.93 -5.66 -13.40
CA THR A 112 -6.57 -6.11 -14.64
C THR A 112 -5.54 -6.77 -15.53
N GLN A 113 -5.99 -7.73 -16.35
CA GLN A 113 -5.11 -8.44 -17.28
C GLN A 113 -4.35 -7.49 -18.21
N GLU A 114 -5.05 -6.50 -18.78
CA GLU A 114 -4.47 -5.54 -19.72
C GLU A 114 -3.32 -4.75 -19.10
N GLN A 115 -3.47 -4.30 -17.86
CA GLN A 115 -2.48 -3.45 -17.20
C GLN A 115 -1.21 -4.21 -16.82
N MET A 116 -1.30 -5.53 -16.65
CA MET A 116 -0.13 -6.40 -16.38
C MET A 116 0.74 -6.65 -17.62
N PHE A 117 0.23 -6.37 -18.83
CA PHE A 117 1.01 -6.46 -20.07
C PHE A 117 1.71 -5.14 -20.45
N LYS A 118 1.59 -4.10 -19.63
CA LYS A 118 2.23 -2.80 -19.85
C LYS A 118 3.52 -2.68 -19.05
N THR A 119 4.35 -1.70 -19.40
CA THR A 119 5.48 -1.29 -18.55
C THR A 119 4.93 -0.72 -17.25
N GLN A 120 5.29 -1.33 -16.12
CA GLN A 120 4.82 -0.95 -14.79
C GLN A 120 6.02 -0.85 -13.84
N GLY A 121 5.90 0.04 -12.85
CA GLY A 121 6.85 0.18 -11.77
C GLY A 121 6.36 -0.53 -10.50
N ALA A 122 7.30 -1.10 -9.74
CA ALA A 122 7.06 -1.57 -8.39
C ALA A 122 8.29 -1.31 -7.52
N TRP A 123 8.08 -0.67 -6.37
CA TRP A 123 9.01 -0.64 -5.26
C TRP A 123 8.50 -1.59 -4.18
N TRP A 124 9.38 -2.35 -3.56
CA TRP A 124 9.01 -3.19 -2.43
C TRP A 124 10.17 -3.39 -1.47
N GLN A 125 9.82 -3.65 -0.21
CA GLN A 125 10.79 -3.97 0.83
C GLN A 125 10.15 -4.85 1.92
N ASP A 126 10.95 -5.75 2.46
CA ASP A 126 10.66 -6.50 3.68
C ASP A 126 11.18 -5.75 4.89
N PHE A 127 10.38 -5.70 5.95
CA PHE A 127 10.68 -5.07 7.23
C PHE A 127 10.50 -6.08 8.36
N ARG A 128 11.46 -6.13 9.28
CA ARG A 128 11.39 -7.00 10.47
C ARG A 128 10.51 -6.37 11.55
N PHE A 129 10.06 -7.17 12.51
CA PHE A 129 9.37 -6.64 13.68
C PHE A 129 10.36 -6.01 14.68
N LYS A 130 9.90 -4.97 15.37
CA LYS A 130 10.70 -4.21 16.34
C LYS A 130 11.22 -5.14 17.45
N GLY A 131 12.53 -5.05 17.70
CA GLY A 131 13.20 -5.67 18.84
C GLY A 131 13.61 -4.61 19.89
N PRO A 132 14.35 -5.01 20.93
CA PRO A 132 14.80 -4.08 21.98
C PRO A 132 15.66 -2.90 21.49
N ALA A 133 16.38 -3.09 20.38
CA ALA A 133 17.25 -2.08 19.78
C ALA A 133 16.58 -1.25 18.67
N SER A 134 15.34 -1.60 18.30
CA SER A 134 14.62 -0.90 17.23
C SER A 134 14.22 0.50 17.69
N PRO A 135 14.33 1.53 16.83
CA PRO A 135 13.82 2.85 17.16
C PRO A 135 12.30 2.81 17.33
N PRO A 136 11.72 3.71 18.14
CA PRO A 136 10.28 3.73 18.39
C PRO A 136 9.47 4.03 17.13
N SER A 137 10.04 4.81 16.20
CA SER A 137 9.42 5.25 14.95
C SER A 137 10.50 5.68 13.94
N CYS A 138 10.11 5.84 12.68
CA CYS A 138 10.88 6.55 11.67
C CYS A 138 9.93 7.36 10.77
N ARG A 139 10.50 8.24 9.93
CA ARG A 139 9.73 9.07 8.99
C ARG A 139 8.81 8.24 8.09
N PHE A 140 9.29 7.10 7.58
CA PHE A 140 8.50 6.23 6.71
C PHE A 140 7.28 5.65 7.44
N GLU A 141 7.46 5.21 8.69
CA GLU A 141 6.35 4.72 9.54
C GLU A 141 5.32 5.82 9.78
N GLU A 142 5.77 7.02 10.15
CA GLU A 142 4.90 8.18 10.42
C GLU A 142 4.09 8.57 9.19
N ASP A 143 4.76 8.75 8.05
CA ASP A 143 4.10 9.13 6.80
C ASP A 143 3.09 8.05 6.34
N LEU A 144 3.44 6.77 6.48
CA LEU A 144 2.59 5.66 6.07
C LEU A 144 1.35 5.52 6.98
N LEU A 145 1.52 5.61 8.30
CA LEU A 145 0.40 5.54 9.25
C LEU A 145 -0.51 6.77 9.16
N ASP A 146 0.06 7.96 8.96
CA ASP A 146 -0.68 9.19 8.72
C ASP A 146 -1.52 9.06 7.43
N TYR A 147 -0.92 8.59 6.33
CA TYR A 147 -1.63 8.32 5.08
C TYR A 147 -2.80 7.33 5.24
N LEU A 148 -2.57 6.19 5.91
CA LEU A 148 -3.63 5.21 6.15
C LEU A 148 -4.74 5.74 7.06
N GLY A 149 -4.45 6.74 7.91
CA GLY A 149 -5.46 7.44 8.70
C GLY A 149 -6.56 8.09 7.86
N HIS A 150 -6.27 8.46 6.61
CA HIS A 150 -7.23 9.09 5.69
C HIS A 150 -8.19 8.11 5.01
N TYR A 151 -8.06 6.80 5.24
CA TYR A 151 -9.01 5.81 4.73
C TYR A 151 -10.36 5.82 5.48
N ASP A 152 -10.44 6.55 6.61
CA ASP A 152 -11.66 6.77 7.40
C ASP A 152 -12.38 5.46 7.72
N VAL A 153 -11.63 4.53 8.29
CA VAL A 153 -12.14 3.25 8.80
C VAL A 153 -12.40 3.40 10.31
N PRO A 154 -13.60 3.06 10.82
CA PRO A 154 -13.91 3.15 12.23
C PRO A 154 -12.90 2.38 13.09
N ARG A 155 -12.50 2.95 14.23
CA ARG A 155 -11.44 2.40 15.09
C ARG A 155 -11.80 1.03 15.65
N GLU A 156 -13.10 0.76 15.78
CA GLU A 156 -13.68 -0.48 16.28
C GLU A 156 -13.63 -1.61 15.24
N THR A 157 -13.26 -1.30 13.99
CA THR A 157 -13.10 -2.30 12.92
C THR A 157 -11.85 -3.13 13.19
N GLU A 158 -12.00 -4.25 13.90
CA GLU A 158 -10.87 -5.02 14.45
C GLU A 158 -9.89 -5.51 13.38
N VAL A 159 -10.37 -5.85 12.19
CA VAL A 159 -9.53 -6.21 11.03
C VAL A 159 -8.56 -5.06 10.67
N TRP A 160 -9.05 -3.83 10.62
CA TRP A 160 -8.23 -2.64 10.34
C TRP A 160 -7.32 -2.30 11.52
N ALA A 161 -7.85 -2.35 12.75
CA ALA A 161 -7.08 -2.11 13.96
C ALA A 161 -5.91 -3.10 14.09
N ASN A 162 -6.11 -4.38 13.75
CA ASN A 162 -5.06 -5.38 13.73
C ASN A 162 -3.98 -5.03 12.70
N MET A 163 -4.35 -4.64 11.48
CA MET A 163 -3.37 -4.21 10.46
C MET A 163 -2.50 -3.06 10.97
N LEU A 164 -3.11 -2.02 11.56
CA LEU A 164 -2.36 -0.90 12.13
C LEU A 164 -1.48 -1.33 13.33
N ARG A 165 -1.89 -2.32 14.13
CA ARG A 165 -1.04 -2.90 15.20
C ARG A 165 0.17 -3.62 14.62
N GLN A 166 0.01 -4.39 13.53
CA GLN A 166 1.14 -5.04 12.85
C GLN A 166 2.13 -4.01 12.31
N MET A 167 1.63 -2.92 11.72
CA MET A 167 2.48 -1.84 11.22
C MET A 167 3.25 -1.14 12.34
N ARG A 168 2.59 -0.76 13.45
CA ARG A 168 3.30 -0.13 14.59
C ARG A 168 4.35 -1.02 15.24
N ARG A 169 4.20 -2.35 15.14
CA ARG A 169 5.17 -3.33 15.61
C ARG A 169 6.29 -3.63 14.60
N THR A 170 6.22 -3.07 13.40
CA THR A 170 7.22 -3.26 12.34
C THR A 170 8.29 -2.18 12.44
N ASP A 171 9.56 -2.58 12.33
CA ASP A 171 10.69 -1.65 12.27
C ASP A 171 10.92 -1.21 10.82
N PHE A 172 10.58 0.05 10.53
CA PHE A 172 10.75 0.66 9.21
C PHE A 172 12.02 1.50 9.09
N SER A 173 12.92 1.46 10.07
CA SER A 173 14.08 2.35 10.11
C SER A 173 15.09 2.11 8.99
N ASP A 174 15.09 0.92 8.39
CA ASP A 174 15.95 0.52 7.27
C ASP A 174 15.31 0.77 5.89
N ALA A 175 14.22 1.55 5.82
CA ALA A 175 13.53 1.84 4.57
C ALA A 175 14.49 2.41 3.52
N ARG A 176 14.59 1.75 2.36
CA ARG A 176 15.45 2.11 1.23
C ARG A 176 14.79 3.16 0.36
N CYS A 177 14.29 4.22 0.98
CA CYS A 177 13.71 5.36 0.32
C CYS A 177 13.95 6.61 1.17
N LEU A 178 13.93 7.77 0.52
CA LEU A 178 14.12 9.05 1.21
C LEU A 178 12.91 9.42 2.10
N GLY A 179 11.73 8.96 1.70
CA GLY A 179 10.45 9.22 2.35
C GLY A 179 9.29 8.78 1.46
N LEU A 180 8.10 8.71 2.05
CA LEU A 180 6.87 8.40 1.33
C LEU A 180 6.22 9.69 0.82
N VAL A 181 5.94 9.74 -0.47
CA VAL A 181 5.17 10.83 -1.09
C VAL A 181 3.77 10.31 -1.37
N ALA A 182 2.81 10.75 -0.55
CA ALA A 182 1.40 10.41 -0.70
C ALA A 182 0.57 11.65 -0.97
N SER A 183 -0.60 11.46 -1.58
CA SER A 183 -1.61 12.50 -1.76
C SER A 183 -2.92 12.05 -1.11
N VAL A 184 -3.53 12.95 -0.34
CA VAL A 184 -4.83 12.73 0.31
C VAL A 184 -5.76 13.90 0.00
N PRO A 185 -7.08 13.67 -0.18
CA PRO A 185 -8.03 14.74 -0.44
C PRO A 185 -8.05 15.75 0.70
N GLY A 186 -7.98 17.05 0.39
CA GLY A 186 -8.12 18.10 1.40
C GLY A 186 -7.48 19.43 1.00
N TYR A 187 -7.79 20.46 1.78
CA TYR A 187 -7.15 21.77 1.69
C TYR A 187 -6.13 21.89 2.83
N HIS A 188 -4.88 21.57 2.54
CA HIS A 188 -3.80 21.52 3.53
C HIS A 188 -3.26 22.93 3.83
N ARG A 189 -3.16 23.29 5.11
CA ARG A 189 -2.74 24.63 5.58
C ARG A 189 -1.70 24.54 6.71
N GLY A 190 -0.96 25.63 6.91
CA GLY A 190 0.08 25.71 7.95
C GLY A 190 1.13 24.60 7.77
N ALA A 191 1.51 23.94 8.86
CA ALA A 191 2.49 22.85 8.82
C ALA A 191 2.06 21.67 7.92
N ASN A 192 0.76 21.47 7.69
CA ASN A 192 0.27 20.36 6.86
C ASN A 192 0.52 20.57 5.35
N VAL A 193 0.88 21.79 4.91
CA VAL A 193 1.21 22.07 3.50
C VAL A 193 2.30 21.13 2.98
N HIS A 194 3.27 20.76 3.81
CA HIS A 194 4.44 19.97 3.41
C HIS A 194 4.28 18.45 3.61
N LYS A 195 3.08 17.99 4.01
CA LYS A 195 2.84 16.56 4.30
C LYS A 195 2.52 15.73 3.05
N TYR A 196 1.92 16.33 2.03
CA TYR A 196 1.36 15.58 0.89
C TYR A 196 1.75 16.18 -0.47
N GLY A 197 1.60 15.39 -1.52
CA GLY A 197 1.75 15.81 -2.91
C GLY A 197 3.13 16.42 -3.23
N HIS A 198 3.16 17.36 -4.16
CA HIS A 198 4.41 17.99 -4.61
C HIS A 198 5.12 18.79 -3.51
N MET A 199 4.40 19.27 -2.49
CA MET A 199 5.00 19.96 -1.35
C MET A 199 5.74 19.01 -0.41
N LYS A 200 5.34 17.74 -0.34
CA LYS A 200 6.12 16.68 0.31
C LYS A 200 7.40 16.37 -0.46
N VAL A 201 7.35 16.36 -1.81
CA VAL A 201 8.57 16.23 -2.64
C VAL A 201 9.54 17.36 -2.31
N ARG A 202 9.06 18.61 -2.31
CA ARG A 202 9.87 19.77 -1.91
C ARG A 202 10.51 19.57 -0.53
N SER A 203 9.75 19.19 0.49
CA SER A 203 10.29 19.05 1.85
C SER A 203 11.29 17.90 2.01
N LEU A 204 11.24 16.87 1.17
CA LEU A 204 12.23 15.79 1.16
C LEU A 204 13.55 16.19 0.49
N LEU A 205 13.48 17.08 -0.51
CA LEU A 205 14.62 17.57 -1.29
C LEU A 205 15.26 18.83 -0.70
N GLU A 206 14.50 19.61 0.07
CA GLU A 206 14.97 20.85 0.71
C GLU A 206 16.14 20.59 1.66
N GLY A 207 17.20 21.38 1.54
CA GLY A 207 18.42 21.25 2.34
C GLY A 207 19.30 20.05 1.98
N ARG A 208 19.02 19.36 0.87
CA ARG A 208 19.88 18.30 0.35
C ARG A 208 20.95 18.89 -0.56
N GLU A 209 22.17 18.38 -0.40
CA GLU A 209 23.26 18.64 -1.33
C GLU A 209 23.20 17.62 -2.47
N PHE A 210 23.32 18.12 -3.70
CA PHE A 210 23.38 17.32 -4.91
C PHE A 210 24.72 17.61 -5.59
N ASP A 211 25.26 16.62 -6.30
CA ASP A 211 26.48 16.78 -7.07
C ASP A 211 26.32 17.91 -8.11
N SER A 212 27.41 18.63 -8.40
CA SER A 212 27.38 19.76 -9.34
C SER A 212 26.96 19.38 -10.76
N CYS A 213 27.03 18.09 -11.12
CA CYS A 213 26.52 17.59 -12.40
C CYS A 213 24.99 17.75 -12.55
N PHE A 214 24.26 17.93 -11.44
CA PHE A 214 22.83 18.22 -11.46
C PHE A 214 22.51 19.71 -11.69
N GLU A 215 23.51 20.60 -11.69
CA GLU A 215 23.29 22.02 -12.01
C GLU A 215 22.73 22.18 -13.43
N SER A 216 21.64 22.95 -13.56
CA SER A 216 20.93 23.17 -14.83
C SER A 216 20.40 21.90 -15.52
N SER A 217 20.32 20.77 -14.80
CA SER A 217 19.75 19.54 -15.37
C SER A 217 18.27 19.73 -15.73
N PRO A 218 17.80 19.14 -16.85
CA PRO A 218 16.40 19.20 -17.21
C PRO A 218 15.55 18.40 -16.22
N LEU A 219 14.32 18.87 -15.99
CA LEU A 219 13.31 18.11 -15.27
C LEU A 219 12.55 17.24 -16.25
N VAL A 220 12.52 15.92 -15.99
CA VAL A 220 11.80 14.94 -16.80
C VAL A 220 10.62 14.40 -15.99
N TYR A 221 9.45 14.33 -16.64
CA TYR A 221 8.21 13.79 -16.08
C TYR A 221 7.64 12.76 -17.07
N GLN A 222 7.21 11.60 -16.58
CA GLN A 222 6.70 10.48 -17.37
C GLN A 222 5.39 9.96 -16.79
#